data_AF-A0ABC8CPX2-F1
#
_entry.id   AF-A0ABC8CPX2-F1
#
_cell.length_a   1.000
_cell.length_b   1.000
_cell.length_c   1.000
_cell.angle_alpha   90.00
_cell.angle_beta   90.00
_cell.angle_gamma   90.00
#
_symmetry.space_group_name_H-M   'P 1'
#
loop_
_entity.id
_entity.type
_entity.pdbx_description
1 polymer ?
#
loop_
_entity_poly.entity_id
_entity_poly.type
_entity_poly.pdbx_seq_one_letter_code
_entity_poly.pdbx_strand_id
1 'polypeptide(L)'
;MITGSVKSQVDTIWNAFWPGGVSNPITVIEQFTYLLFMRQLDDRQRTAEKAANLLGGEPDPSQMFYDAEHRHLRFSEMAAIDSPEERARPPESGHVGG
;
A
#
# COMPACT_ATOMS: atom_id res chain seq x y z
N MET A 1 22.61 -11.20 12.16
CA MET A 1 23.48 -10.04 11.86
C MET A 1 22.82 -9.28 10.73
N ILE A 2 22.46 -8.01 10.91
CA ILE A 2 21.91 -7.17 9.81
C ILE A 2 23.07 -6.87 8.86
N THR A 3 22.91 -7.18 7.57
CA THR A 3 23.94 -6.89 6.56
C THR A 3 24.03 -5.39 6.30
N GLY A 4 25.18 -4.92 5.78
CA GLY A 4 25.37 -3.49 5.46
C GLY A 4 24.32 -2.95 4.47
N SER A 5 23.81 -3.78 3.57
CA SER A 5 22.76 -3.41 2.61
C SER A 5 21.42 -3.14 3.28
N VAL A 6 20.99 -4.00 4.21
CA VAL A 6 19.73 -3.83 4.94
C VAL A 6 19.78 -2.58 5.83
N LYS A 7 20.93 -2.35 6.49
CA LYS A 7 21.13 -1.12 7.27
C LYS A 7 20.99 0.13 6.38
N SER A 8 21.62 0.15 5.20
CA SER A 8 21.53 1.28 4.27
C SER A 8 20.09 1.55 3.80
N GLN A 9 19.27 0.52 3.62
CA GLN A 9 17.85 0.68 3.26
C GLN A 9 17.04 1.28 4.41
N VAL A 10 17.27 0.82 5.64
CA VAL A 10 16.64 1.39 6.83
C VAL A 10 17.03 2.86 7.00
N ASP A 11 18.31 3.19 6.85
CA ASP A 11 18.80 4.57 6.94
C ASP A 11 18.18 5.48 5.85
N THR A 12 17.95 4.94 4.64
CA THR A 12 17.28 5.68 3.55
C THR A 12 15.83 5.99 3.91
N ILE A 13 15.10 5.01 4.42
CA ILE A 13 13.71 5.18 4.87
C ILE A 13 13.67 6.22 5.99
N TRP A 14 14.56 6.12 6.97
CA TRP A 14 14.66 7.08 8.08
C TRP A 14 14.87 8.52 7.60
N ASN A 15 15.82 8.72 6.67
CA ASN A 15 16.11 10.04 6.10
C ASN A 15 14.95 10.62 5.29
N ALA A 16 14.04 9.79 4.77
CA ALA A 16 12.86 10.26 4.04
C ALA A 16 11.81 10.92 4.96
N PHE A 17 11.79 10.58 6.26
CA PHE A 17 10.84 11.17 7.23
C PHE A 17 11.32 12.50 7.81
N TRP A 18 12.64 12.76 7.78
CA TRP A 18 13.25 13.96 8.36
C TRP A 18 12.74 15.28 7.74
N PRO A 19 12.62 15.42 6.40
CA PRO A 19 12.09 16.64 5.79
C PRO A 19 10.62 16.92 6.13
N GLY A 20 9.85 15.89 6.52
CA GLY A 20 8.43 15.98 6.84
C GLY A 20 8.12 16.44 8.27
N GLY A 21 9.14 16.78 9.08
CA GLY A 21 8.95 17.22 10.47
C GLY A 21 8.60 16.12 11.47
N VAL A 22 8.58 14.85 11.04
CA VAL A 22 8.34 13.69 11.91
C VAL A 22 9.68 13.28 12.54
N SER A 23 10.02 13.89 13.66
CA SER A 23 11.28 13.65 14.38
C SER A 23 11.18 12.60 15.49
N ASN A 24 9.96 12.24 15.91
CA ASN A 24 9.74 11.25 16.96
C ASN A 24 9.93 9.82 16.40
N PRO A 25 10.93 9.05 16.88
CA PRO A 25 11.18 7.68 16.44
C PRO A 25 9.96 6.75 16.52
N ILE A 26 9.13 6.90 17.55
CA ILE A 26 7.95 6.06 17.74
C ILE A 26 6.93 6.31 16.64
N THR A 27 6.71 7.58 16.30
CA THR A 27 5.82 7.97 15.19
C THR A 27 6.33 7.45 13.85
N VAL A 28 7.64 7.51 13.60
CA VAL A 28 8.23 6.95 12.36
C VAL A 28 7.98 5.44 12.26
N ILE A 29 8.18 4.70 13.35
CA ILE A 29 7.93 3.26 13.41
C ILE A 29 6.45 2.97 13.15
N GLU A 30 5.54 3.74 13.73
CA GLU A 30 4.09 3.60 13.53
C GLU A 30 3.70 3.82 12.06
N GLN A 31 4.13 4.93 11.45
CA GLN A 31 3.84 5.21 10.03
C GLN A 31 4.38 4.12 9.10
N PHE A 32 5.59 3.63 9.36
CA PHE A 32 6.16 2.52 8.59
C PHE A 32 5.37 1.22 8.78
N THR A 33 4.92 0.94 10.00
CA THR A 33 4.10 -0.24 10.31
C THR A 33 2.78 -0.21 9.56
N TYR A 34 2.11 0.96 9.49
CA TYR A 34 0.90 1.11 8.68
C TYR A 34 1.14 0.87 7.19
N LEU A 35 2.24 1.40 6.62
CA LEU A 35 2.58 1.15 5.22
C LEU A 35 2.83 -0.33 4.93
N LEU A 36 3.56 -1.02 5.82
CA LEU A 36 3.79 -2.46 5.69
C LEU A 36 2.49 -3.26 5.78
N PHE A 37 1.60 -2.89 6.70
CA PHE A 37 0.32 -3.55 6.87
C PHE A 37 -0.56 -3.39 5.62
N MET A 38 -0.68 -2.16 5.09
CA MET A 38 -1.44 -1.89 3.86
C MET A 38 -0.88 -2.68 2.66
N ARG A 39 0.45 -2.73 2.51
CA ARG A 39 1.08 -3.55 1.47
C ARG A 39 0.74 -5.03 1.60
N GLN A 40 0.76 -5.58 2.81
CA GLN A 40 0.43 -6.98 3.03
C GLN A 40 -1.05 -7.30 2.76
N LEU A 41 -1.97 -6.38 3.06
CA LEU A 41 -3.38 -6.54 2.71
C LEU A 41 -3.55 -6.60 1.20
N ASP A 42 -2.92 -5.67 0.48
CA ASP A 42 -2.98 -5.64 -0.98
C ASP A 42 -2.41 -6.92 -1.62
N ASP A 43 -1.23 -7.37 -1.16
CA ASP A 43 -0.59 -8.59 -1.65
C ASP A 43 -1.46 -9.84 -1.43
N ARG A 44 -2.13 -9.94 -0.28
CA ARG A 44 -3.05 -11.06 0.02
C ARG A 44 -4.25 -11.05 -0.91
N GLN A 45 -4.90 -9.90 -1.09
CA GLN A 45 -6.05 -9.82 -1.99
C GLN A 45 -5.64 -10.10 -3.45
N ARG A 46 -4.50 -9.58 -3.92
CA ARG A 46 -3.99 -9.90 -5.27
C ARG A 46 -3.73 -11.39 -5.47
N THR A 47 -3.26 -12.07 -4.42
CA THR A 47 -3.05 -13.52 -4.44
C THR A 47 -4.38 -14.26 -4.57
N ALA A 48 -5.40 -13.84 -3.82
CA ALA A 48 -6.75 -14.40 -3.90
C ALA A 48 -7.38 -14.19 -5.29
N GLU A 49 -7.32 -12.96 -5.81
CA GLU A 49 -7.80 -12.60 -7.16
C GLU A 49 -7.09 -13.43 -8.24
N LYS A 50 -5.76 -13.59 -8.13
CA LYS A 50 -4.99 -14.40 -9.09
C LYS A 50 -5.37 -15.87 -9.03
N ALA A 51 -5.57 -16.43 -7.83
CA ALA A 51 -6.00 -17.82 -7.67
C ALA A 51 -7.39 -18.05 -8.28
N ALA A 52 -8.32 -17.14 -8.03
CA ALA A 52 -9.67 -17.16 -8.59
C ALA A 52 -9.65 -17.13 -10.14
N ASN A 53 -8.88 -16.20 -10.72
CA ASN A 53 -8.71 -16.09 -12.16
C ASN A 53 -8.12 -17.36 -12.80
N LEU A 54 -7.20 -18.04 -12.11
CA LEU A 54 -6.60 -19.29 -12.60
C LEU A 54 -7.57 -20.48 -12.53
N LEU A 55 -8.46 -20.49 -11.54
CA LEU A 55 -9.42 -21.59 -11.30
C LEU A 55 -10.77 -21.35 -11.97
N GLY A 56 -11.00 -20.17 -12.54
CA GLY A 56 -12.27 -19.79 -13.19
C GLY A 56 -13.42 -19.56 -12.19
N GLY A 57 -13.10 -19.11 -10.98
CA GLY A 57 -14.08 -18.83 -9.93
C GLY A 57 -13.94 -17.41 -9.37
N GLU A 58 -14.70 -17.13 -8.32
CA GLU A 58 -14.62 -15.87 -7.58
C GLU A 58 -13.59 -15.96 -6.44
N PRO A 59 -12.90 -14.85 -6.11
CA PRO A 59 -11.97 -14.82 -4.98
C PRO A 59 -12.72 -15.00 -3.65
N ASP A 60 -12.04 -15.59 -2.66
CA ASP A 60 -12.58 -15.75 -1.31
C ASP A 60 -12.97 -14.39 -0.74
N PRO A 61 -14.27 -14.15 -0.40
CA PRO A 61 -14.73 -12.88 0.13
C PRO A 61 -14.00 -12.44 1.41
N SER A 62 -13.49 -13.38 2.22
CA SER A 62 -12.71 -13.07 3.42
C SER A 62 -11.31 -12.49 3.12
N GLN A 63 -10.87 -12.59 1.86
CA GLN A 63 -9.59 -12.07 1.36
C GLN A 63 -9.77 -10.84 0.45
N MET A 64 -10.99 -10.33 0.32
CA MET A 64 -11.32 -9.12 -0.42
C MET A 64 -11.37 -7.93 0.55
N PHE A 65 -10.19 -7.36 0.87
CA PHE A 65 -10.04 -6.25 1.81
C PHE A 65 -10.48 -4.89 1.23
N TYR A 66 -10.40 -4.74 -0.09
CA TYR A 66 -10.81 -3.55 -0.84
C TYR A 66 -11.91 -3.94 -1.82
N ASP A 67 -13.05 -3.25 -1.75
CA ASP A 67 -14.12 -3.36 -2.73
C ASP A 67 -13.82 -2.53 -3.99
N ALA A 68 -14.77 -2.52 -4.93
CA ALA A 68 -14.64 -1.77 -6.18
C ALA A 68 -14.56 -0.26 -5.97
N GLU A 69 -15.25 0.28 -4.96
CA GLU A 69 -15.26 1.72 -4.65
C GLU A 69 -13.91 2.16 -4.08
N HIS A 70 -13.34 1.36 -3.18
CA HIS A 70 -12.12 1.65 -2.44
C HIS A 70 -10.85 1.12 -3.12
N ARG A 71 -10.94 0.61 -4.36
CA ARG A 71 -9.79 0.07 -5.09
C ARG A 71 -8.63 1.07 -5.23
N HIS A 72 -8.96 2.36 -5.36
CA HIS A 72 -7.98 3.44 -5.45
C HIS A 72 -7.13 3.62 -4.18
N LEU A 73 -7.56 3.04 -3.04
CA LEU A 73 -6.84 3.06 -1.77
C LEU A 73 -5.89 1.86 -1.60
N ARG A 74 -5.79 0.97 -2.60
CA ARG A 74 -4.85 -0.15 -2.56
C ARG A 74 -3.42 0.37 -2.58
N PHE A 75 -2.55 -0.30 -1.81
CA PHE A 75 -1.15 0.10 -1.71
C PHE A 75 -0.47 0.22 -3.09
N SER A 76 -0.71 -0.74 -3.98
CA SER A 76 -0.16 -0.71 -5.35
C SER A 76 -0.65 0.49 -6.19
N GLU A 77 -1.90 0.91 -6.05
CA GLU A 77 -2.46 2.07 -6.75
C GLU A 77 -1.90 3.38 -6.16
N MET A 78 -1.90 3.51 -4.84
CA MET A 78 -1.39 4.71 -4.15
C MET A 78 0.12 4.90 -4.36
N ALA A 79 0.89 3.81 -4.38
CA ALA A 79 2.33 3.84 -4.59
C ALA A 79 2.73 4.23 -6.01
N ALA A 80 1.81 4.17 -6.98
CA ALA A 80 2.05 4.58 -8.36
C ALA A 80 1.89 6.09 -8.59
N ILE A 81 1.34 6.83 -7.60
CA ILE A 81 1.10 8.27 -7.70
C ILE A 81 2.23 9.02 -7.02
N ASP A 82 3.00 9.81 -7.76
CA ASP A 82 4.14 10.57 -7.23
C ASP A 82 3.71 11.79 -6.41
N SER A 83 2.61 12.44 -6.79
CA SER A 83 2.10 13.64 -6.11
C SER A 83 1.29 13.29 -4.86
N PRO A 84 1.65 13.80 -3.66
CA PRO A 84 0.87 13.57 -2.45
C PRO A 84 -0.57 14.10 -2.53
N GLU A 85 -0.78 15.21 -3.22
CA GLU A 85 -2.10 15.83 -3.38
C GLU A 85 -3.01 14.98 -4.28
N GLU A 86 -2.46 14.45 -5.37
CA GLU A 86 -3.20 13.56 -6.27
C GLU A 86 -3.53 12.23 -5.58
N ARG A 87 -2.61 11.71 -4.77
CA ARG A 87 -2.81 10.46 -4.02
C ARG A 87 -3.94 10.57 -2.99
N ALA A 88 -4.15 11.76 -2.43
CA ALA A 88 -5.20 12.01 -1.45
C ALA A 88 -6.57 12.37 -2.08
N ARG A 89 -6.61 12.58 -3.40
CA ARG A 89 -7.83 12.95 -4.09
C ARG A 89 -8.71 11.69 -4.29
N PRO A 90 -9.98 11.70 -3.86
CA PRO A 90 -10.90 10.62 -4.23
C PRO A 90 -11.07 10.61 -5.76
N PRO A 91 -11.25 9.42 -6.37
CA PRO A 91 -11.51 9.34 -7.80
C PRO A 91 -12.75 10.18 -8.13
N GLU A 92 -12.69 10.96 -9.22
CA GLU A 92 -13.85 11.69 -9.69
C GLU A 92 -14.98 10.69 -9.94
N SER A 93 -16.15 10.91 -9.33
CA SER A 93 -17.31 10.03 -9.47
C SER A 93 -17.76 10.03 -10.94
N GLY A 94 -17.21 9.12 -11.74
CA GLY A 94 -17.46 9.10 -13.18
C GLY A 94 -16.72 7.97 -13.89
N HIS A 95 -17.51 7.00 -14.34
CA HIS A 95 -17.13 5.90 -15.24
C HIS A 95 -16.39 4.72 -14.61
N VAL A 96 -17.11 3.94 -13.81
CA VAL A 96 -17.09 2.48 -13.99
C VAL A 96 -17.72 2.23 -15.38
N GLY A 97 -16.89 2.28 -16.42
CA GLY A 97 -17.29 1.96 -17.77
C GLY A 97 -17.07 0.47 -18.05
N GLY A 98 -18.14 -0.18 -18.53
CA GLY A 98 -18.09 -1.41 -19.34
C GLY A 98 -17.99 -2.72 -18.60
#